data_AF-A0A0E0DXU4-F1
#
_entry.id   AF-A0A0E0DXU4-F1
#
_cell.length_a   1.000
_cell.length_b   1.000
_cell.length_c   1.000
_cell.angle_alpha   90.00
_cell.angle_beta   90.00
_cell.angle_gamma   90.00
#
_symmetry.space_group_name_H-M   'P 1'
#
loop_
_entity.id
_entity.type
_entity.pdbx_description
1 polymer ?
#
loop_
_entity_poly.entity_id
_entity_poly.type
_entity_poly.pdbx_seq_one_letter_code
_entity_poly.pdbx_strand_id
1 'polypeptide(L)'
;MSAAAATAAAAIPTSLGRLFLLRPTPNPSRNPSGSSAQPLLRFSYHPRLTLSRRMEAPAAAIADSHGGGDLSASAVGAETLGAVAAPDFDVEMKEPSVATILTSFENSFDEFGSMSTPLYQTATFKQPSATDNGPYDYTRSGNPTRDVLQSLMAKLEKADQAFCFTSGMAALAAVTHLLKSGQEIVAGEDIYGGSDRLLSQVAPRHGIVVKRIDTTKLSEVTSAIGPLTKLVWLESPTNPRLQITDIKKIAEIAHYHGALVLVDNSIMSPVLSRPLELGADIVMHSATKFIAGHSDLMAGILAVKGESLAKEIAFLQNAEGSGLAPFDCWLCLRGIKTMALRVEKQQANAQKIAEFLASHPRVKKVNYAGLPDHPGRSLHYSQAKGAGSVLSFLTGSLALSKHVVETTKYFNVTVSFGSVKSLISLPCFMSHASIPSAVREERGLTDDLVRISVGIEDADDLIADLDHALRSGPA
;
A
#
# COMPACT_ATOMS: atom_id res chain seq x y z
N MET A 1 -62.57 2.96 41.24
CA MET A 1 -63.68 2.45 40.40
C MET A 1 -63.12 2.30 38.98
N SER A 2 -62.51 1.15 38.68
CA SER A 2 -63.07 0.01 37.90
C SER A 2 -62.75 0.16 36.40
N ALA A 3 -61.66 -0.42 35.89
CA ALA A 3 -61.52 -1.77 35.26
C ALA A 3 -61.89 -1.75 33.76
N ALA A 4 -61.22 -2.40 32.79
CA ALA A 4 -60.40 -3.63 32.71
C ALA A 4 -59.37 -3.46 31.55
N ALA A 5 -58.14 -3.99 31.53
CA ALA A 5 -57.61 -5.36 31.68
C ALA A 5 -58.02 -6.34 30.55
N ALA A 6 -57.09 -6.64 29.64
CA ALA A 6 -57.09 -7.83 28.79
C ALA A 6 -55.65 -8.38 28.64
N THR A 7 -55.39 -9.45 29.38
CA THR A 7 -54.26 -10.37 29.30
C THR A 7 -54.44 -11.38 28.17
N ALA A 8 -53.36 -11.80 27.53
CA ALA A 8 -53.24 -13.12 26.92
C ALA A 8 -51.81 -13.65 27.09
N ALA A 9 -51.71 -14.79 27.77
CA ALA A 9 -50.52 -15.61 27.97
C ALA A 9 -50.77 -17.01 27.35
N ALA A 10 -49.69 -17.80 27.30
CA ALA A 10 -49.57 -19.22 26.90
C ALA A 10 -49.20 -19.45 25.42
N ALA A 11 -48.32 -20.37 25.02
CA ALA A 11 -47.65 -21.46 25.72
C ALA A 11 -46.35 -21.87 24.99
N ILE A 12 -45.43 -22.45 25.76
CA ILE A 12 -44.23 -23.19 25.33
C ILE A 12 -44.65 -24.58 24.81
N PRO A 13 -43.96 -25.15 23.80
CA PRO A 13 -43.77 -26.59 23.76
C PRO A 13 -42.27 -26.95 23.80
N THR A 14 -41.94 -27.71 24.84
CA THR A 14 -40.77 -28.56 24.98
C THR A 14 -40.84 -29.74 24.00
N SER A 15 -39.76 -30.04 23.28
CA SER A 15 -39.44 -31.43 22.93
C SER A 15 -37.92 -31.64 22.84
N LEU A 16 -37.50 -32.75 23.42
CA LEU A 16 -36.13 -33.20 23.61
C LEU A 16 -35.51 -33.66 22.28
N GLY A 17 -34.26 -33.26 22.04
CA GLY A 17 -33.40 -33.80 20.98
C GLY A 17 -31.96 -33.93 21.48
N ARG A 18 -31.51 -35.17 21.65
CA ARG A 18 -30.30 -35.63 22.36
C ARG A 18 -28.99 -34.94 21.95
N LEU A 19 -28.27 -34.54 23.00
CA LEU A 19 -26.87 -34.13 23.03
C LEU A 19 -25.97 -35.37 22.88
N PHE A 20 -25.18 -35.49 21.80
CA PHE A 20 -24.10 -36.48 21.71
C PHE A 20 -22.83 -35.89 22.34
N LEU A 21 -22.63 -36.23 23.62
CA LEU A 21 -21.35 -36.11 24.33
C LEU A 21 -20.50 -37.33 23.99
N LEU A 22 -19.43 -37.15 23.21
CA LEU A 22 -18.35 -38.13 23.12
C LEU A 22 -17.30 -37.79 24.18
N ARG A 23 -17.24 -38.61 25.24
CA ARG A 23 -16.10 -38.71 26.15
C ARG A 23 -15.20 -39.90 25.73
N PRO A 24 -13.91 -39.84 26.05
CA PRO A 24 -12.87 -40.70 25.48
C PRO A 24 -12.80 -42.07 26.18
N THR A 25 -12.38 -43.09 25.43
CA THR A 25 -12.03 -44.42 25.96
C THR A 25 -10.52 -44.67 25.88
N PRO A 26 -9.97 -45.57 26.73
CA PRO A 26 -8.58 -45.53 27.15
C PRO A 26 -7.62 -46.32 26.24
N ASN A 27 -6.36 -45.90 26.33
CA ASN A 27 -5.15 -46.47 25.77
C ASN A 27 -4.95 -47.96 26.16
N PRO A 28 -4.38 -48.78 25.27
CA PRO A 28 -3.45 -49.81 25.70
C PRO A 28 -2.08 -49.67 25.01
N SER A 29 -1.06 -49.70 25.86
CA SER A 29 0.37 -49.76 25.57
C SER A 29 0.79 -50.74 24.47
N ARG A 30 1.76 -50.36 23.63
CA ARG A 30 3.14 -50.90 23.55
C ARG A 30 3.88 -50.46 22.27
N ASN A 31 5.07 -49.91 22.47
CA ASN A 31 6.17 -49.79 21.49
C ASN A 31 6.73 -51.20 21.16
N PRO A 32 7.35 -51.45 19.98
CA PRO A 32 8.67 -50.89 19.69
C PRO A 32 9.02 -50.56 18.21
N SER A 33 9.99 -49.64 18.07
CA SER A 33 11.04 -49.54 17.03
C SER A 33 10.71 -49.88 15.56
N GLY A 34 10.79 -48.88 14.68
CA GLY A 34 10.84 -49.09 13.24
C GLY A 34 11.19 -47.82 12.47
N SER A 35 12.40 -47.78 11.93
CA SER A 35 12.95 -46.73 11.08
C SER A 35 12.07 -46.47 9.84
N SER A 36 11.72 -45.21 9.56
CA SER A 36 11.64 -44.73 8.17
C SER A 36 11.75 -43.19 8.15
N ALA A 37 12.91 -42.72 7.68
CA ALA A 37 13.07 -41.33 7.27
C ALA A 37 12.32 -41.16 5.95
N GLN A 38 11.22 -40.41 5.97
CA GLN A 38 10.59 -39.91 4.74
C GLN A 38 11.41 -38.73 4.21
N PRO A 39 11.72 -38.66 2.90
CA PRO A 39 12.44 -37.53 2.35
C PRO A 39 11.49 -36.32 2.29
N LEU A 40 11.83 -35.28 3.06
CA LEU A 40 11.30 -33.94 2.90
C LEU A 40 11.58 -33.47 1.47
N LEU A 41 10.53 -33.31 0.67
CA LEU A 41 10.55 -32.60 -0.60
C LEU A 41 11.06 -31.18 -0.36
N ARG A 42 12.35 -30.95 -0.62
CA ARG A 42 12.96 -29.63 -0.66
C ARG A 42 12.42 -28.87 -1.86
N PHE A 43 11.43 -28.00 -1.64
CA PHE A 43 11.17 -26.90 -2.57
C PHE A 43 12.38 -25.94 -2.51
N SER A 44 13.26 -26.05 -3.50
CA SER A 44 14.40 -25.16 -3.64
C SER A 44 13.94 -23.89 -4.35
N TYR A 45 13.65 -22.85 -3.58
CA TYR A 45 13.40 -21.51 -4.10
C TYR A 45 14.77 -20.89 -4.44
N HIS A 46 15.04 -20.64 -5.73
CA HIS A 46 16.20 -19.89 -6.17
C HIS A 46 15.80 -18.44 -6.43
N PRO A 47 16.21 -17.48 -5.60
CA PRO A 47 16.18 -16.09 -5.98
C PRO A 47 17.41 -15.82 -6.84
N ARG A 48 17.23 -15.32 -8.07
CA ARG A 48 18.36 -14.81 -8.87
C ARG A 48 18.14 -13.38 -9.33
N LEU A 49 18.92 -12.50 -8.69
CA LEU A 49 19.87 -11.55 -9.28
C LEU A 49 19.72 -11.30 -10.79
N THR A 50 19.28 -10.09 -11.12
CA THR A 50 19.38 -9.49 -12.45
C THR A 50 20.84 -9.16 -12.77
N LEU A 51 21.49 -9.99 -13.59
CA LEU A 51 22.73 -9.65 -14.28
C LEU A 51 22.37 -8.99 -15.61
N SER A 52 22.62 -7.69 -15.73
CA SER A 52 22.57 -6.99 -17.02
C SER A 52 23.70 -7.52 -17.92
N ARG A 53 23.36 -8.25 -18.98
CA ARG A 53 24.28 -8.49 -20.10
C ARG A 53 23.99 -7.48 -21.20
N ARG A 54 24.97 -6.61 -21.49
CA ARG A 54 25.08 -5.94 -22.79
C ARG A 54 25.24 -7.03 -23.87
N MET A 55 24.38 -7.04 -24.88
CA MET A 55 24.55 -7.87 -26.07
C MET A 55 25.33 -7.08 -27.12
N GLU A 56 26.50 -7.60 -27.50
CA GLU A 56 27.15 -7.29 -28.77
C GLU A 56 26.44 -8.07 -29.89
N ALA A 57 26.24 -7.43 -31.04
CA ALA A 57 25.57 -8.00 -32.21
C ALA A 57 26.49 -8.98 -32.96
N PRO A 58 25.97 -10.10 -33.51
CA PRO A 58 26.79 -11.02 -34.30
C PRO A 58 26.91 -10.58 -35.77
N ALA A 59 28.13 -10.65 -36.29
CA ALA A 59 28.44 -10.54 -37.71
C ALA A 59 27.94 -11.78 -38.47
N ALA A 60 27.18 -11.57 -39.55
CA ALA A 60 26.69 -12.63 -40.42
C ALA A 60 27.78 -13.12 -41.38
N ALA A 61 28.00 -14.44 -41.41
CA ALA A 61 28.83 -15.12 -42.40
C ALA A 61 28.04 -15.37 -43.69
N ILE A 62 28.61 -14.98 -44.83
CA ILE A 62 28.08 -15.23 -46.18
C ILE A 62 28.65 -16.55 -46.67
N ALA A 63 27.79 -17.48 -47.09
CA ALA A 63 28.14 -18.72 -47.76
C ALA A 63 27.84 -18.60 -49.25
N ASP A 64 28.84 -18.90 -50.08
CA ASP A 64 28.77 -18.99 -51.54
C ASP A 64 27.87 -20.14 -52.01
N SER A 65 27.05 -19.88 -53.03
CA SER A 65 26.71 -20.90 -54.03
C SER A 65 26.39 -20.24 -55.38
N HIS A 66 26.95 -20.82 -56.44
CA HIS A 66 26.94 -20.35 -57.82
C HIS A 66 25.59 -20.51 -58.55
N GLY A 67 25.31 -19.59 -59.47
CA GLY A 67 24.85 -19.95 -60.82
C GLY A 67 23.61 -19.24 -61.39
N GLY A 68 23.84 -18.13 -62.10
CA GLY A 68 23.25 -17.86 -63.43
C GLY A 68 21.97 -17.02 -63.54
N GLY A 69 22.07 -15.86 -64.22
CA GLY A 69 20.94 -15.20 -64.90
C GLY A 69 20.97 -13.66 -64.86
N ASP A 70 21.39 -13.06 -65.98
CA ASP A 70 21.56 -11.63 -66.27
C ASP A 70 20.39 -10.68 -65.91
N LEU A 71 20.72 -9.43 -65.54
CA LEU A 71 20.48 -8.23 -66.37
C LEU A 71 21.07 -6.96 -65.69
N SER A 72 21.96 -6.30 -66.43
CA SER A 72 22.61 -4.98 -66.25
C SER A 72 21.62 -3.82 -65.98
N ALA A 73 21.91 -2.64 -65.44
CA ALA A 73 23.10 -1.78 -65.30
C ALA A 73 22.78 -0.77 -64.16
N SER A 74 23.64 0.06 -63.55
CA SER A 74 24.96 0.61 -63.85
C SER A 74 25.56 1.13 -62.53
N ALA A 75 26.86 0.93 -62.35
CA ALA A 75 27.63 1.49 -61.24
C ALA A 75 27.99 2.96 -61.51
N VAL A 76 27.92 3.80 -60.47
CA VAL A 76 28.62 5.08 -60.39
C VAL A 76 29.28 5.16 -59.01
N GLY A 77 30.50 5.65 -58.99
CA GLY A 77 31.55 5.33 -58.02
C GLY A 77 31.33 5.82 -56.60
N ALA A 78 31.94 5.08 -55.67
CA ALA A 78 32.16 5.46 -54.29
C ALA A 78 33.27 6.51 -54.22
N GLU A 79 32.92 7.73 -53.80
CA GLU A 79 33.89 8.66 -53.22
C GLU A 79 33.58 8.82 -51.72
N THR A 80 34.68 8.76 -50.98
CA THR A 80 34.83 8.72 -49.53
C THR A 80 34.16 9.91 -48.83
N LEU A 81 33.05 9.67 -48.13
CA LEU A 81 32.61 10.51 -47.03
C LEU A 81 33.25 9.97 -45.75
N GLY A 82 34.24 10.70 -45.24
CA GLY A 82 34.88 10.41 -43.97
C GLY A 82 33.84 10.26 -42.87
N ALA A 83 33.91 9.14 -42.14
CA ALA A 83 33.13 8.94 -40.93
C ALA A 83 33.54 10.01 -39.92
N VAL A 84 32.72 11.05 -39.79
CA VAL A 84 32.81 11.95 -38.64
C VAL A 84 32.37 11.13 -37.44
N ALA A 85 33.32 10.76 -36.58
CA ALA A 85 33.01 10.15 -35.31
C ALA A 85 32.02 11.07 -34.58
N ALA A 86 30.83 10.54 -34.27
CA ALA A 86 29.89 11.24 -33.42
C ALA A 86 30.61 11.57 -32.11
N PRO A 87 30.54 12.83 -31.64
CA PRO A 87 31.17 13.18 -30.38
C PRO A 87 30.61 12.28 -29.28
N ASP A 88 31.51 11.60 -28.55
CA ASP A 88 31.19 10.92 -27.30
C ASP A 88 30.68 11.98 -26.32
N PHE A 89 29.38 12.18 -26.31
CA PHE A 89 28.72 12.86 -25.23
C PHE A 89 28.67 11.89 -24.06
N ASP A 90 29.71 11.92 -23.21
CA ASP A 90 29.65 11.41 -21.84
C ASP A 90 28.64 12.27 -21.06
N VAL A 91 27.36 12.07 -21.35
CA VAL A 91 26.28 12.60 -20.52
C VAL A 91 26.26 11.75 -19.28
N GLU A 92 26.71 12.33 -18.16
CA GLU A 92 26.50 11.76 -16.84
C GLU A 92 24.99 11.56 -16.66
N MET A 93 24.54 10.31 -16.85
CA MET A 93 23.11 9.95 -16.86
C MET A 93 22.54 10.12 -15.46
N LYS A 94 22.07 11.33 -15.16
CA LYS A 94 21.34 11.63 -13.92
C LYS A 94 20.14 10.71 -13.79
N GLU A 95 19.90 10.22 -12.58
CA GLU A 95 18.72 9.39 -12.32
C GLU A 95 17.43 10.12 -12.79
N PRO A 96 16.57 9.47 -13.57
CA PRO A 96 15.34 10.07 -14.05
C PRO A 96 14.44 10.54 -12.91
N SER A 97 13.63 11.58 -13.18
CA SER A 97 12.62 12.03 -12.23
C SER A 97 11.57 10.95 -11.96
N VAL A 98 10.88 11.01 -10.82
CA VAL A 98 9.76 10.11 -10.52
C VAL A 98 8.71 10.15 -11.64
N ALA A 99 8.35 11.35 -12.11
CA ALA A 99 7.40 11.50 -13.22
C ALA A 99 7.83 10.75 -14.49
N THR A 100 9.14 10.76 -14.80
CA THR A 100 9.71 9.99 -15.92
C THR A 100 9.65 8.48 -15.65
N ILE A 101 10.05 8.02 -14.46
CA ILE A 101 10.03 6.58 -14.10
C ILE A 101 8.61 6.00 -14.23
N LEU A 102 7.58 6.77 -13.84
CA LEU A 102 6.18 6.35 -13.91
C LEU A 102 5.70 6.03 -15.33
N THR A 103 6.36 6.56 -16.36
CA THR A 103 5.99 6.37 -17.76
C THR A 103 6.99 5.54 -18.55
N SER A 104 8.21 5.32 -18.04
CA SER A 104 9.35 4.81 -18.80
C SER A 104 9.86 3.45 -18.32
N PHE A 105 8.96 2.54 -17.95
CA PHE A 105 9.32 1.18 -17.57
C PHE A 105 9.17 0.19 -18.73
N GLU A 106 10.06 -0.79 -18.77
CA GLU A 106 10.22 -1.70 -19.91
C GLU A 106 9.44 -3.00 -19.74
N ASN A 107 8.94 -3.53 -20.86
CA ASN A 107 8.35 -4.86 -20.97
C ASN A 107 9.28 -5.76 -21.79
N SER A 108 10.47 -6.09 -21.26
CA SER A 108 11.50 -6.80 -22.01
C SER A 108 11.10 -8.20 -22.50
N PHE A 109 10.01 -8.76 -21.98
CA PHE A 109 9.45 -10.04 -22.42
C PHE A 109 8.54 -9.93 -23.64
N ASP A 110 8.08 -8.73 -24.01
CA ASP A 110 7.10 -8.53 -25.09
C ASP A 110 7.80 -8.38 -26.45
N GLU A 111 7.69 -9.42 -27.28
CA GLU A 111 8.32 -9.50 -28.60
C GLU A 111 7.76 -8.48 -29.61
N PHE A 112 6.57 -7.93 -29.37
CA PHE A 112 5.93 -6.96 -30.27
C PHE A 112 6.21 -5.50 -29.92
N GLY A 113 6.89 -5.23 -28.81
CA GLY A 113 7.21 -3.86 -28.39
C GLY A 113 5.96 -3.02 -28.09
N SER A 114 4.95 -3.60 -27.45
CA SER A 114 3.69 -2.92 -27.15
C SER A 114 3.91 -1.74 -26.19
N MET A 115 3.27 -0.61 -26.47
CA MET A 115 3.35 0.58 -25.63
C MET A 115 2.72 0.38 -24.24
N SER A 116 1.67 -0.42 -24.16
CA SER A 116 1.08 -0.86 -22.89
C SER A 116 1.55 -2.27 -22.59
N THR A 117 1.87 -2.54 -21.32
CA THR A 117 2.16 -3.90 -20.84
C THR A 117 1.01 -4.85 -21.23
N PRO A 118 1.30 -5.97 -21.91
CA PRO A 118 0.31 -7.00 -22.18
C PRO A 118 -0.28 -7.58 -20.88
N LEU A 119 -1.60 -7.83 -20.89
CA LEU A 119 -2.30 -8.45 -19.78
C LEU A 119 -2.22 -9.98 -19.90
N TYR A 120 -1.51 -10.62 -18.96
CA TYR A 120 -1.43 -12.08 -18.86
C TYR A 120 -2.58 -12.63 -18.01
N GLN A 121 -3.79 -12.62 -18.57
CA GLN A 121 -5.00 -13.20 -17.94
C GLN A 121 -5.02 -14.73 -18.12
N THR A 122 -4.06 -15.42 -17.50
CA THR A 122 -3.96 -16.88 -17.46
C THR A 122 -3.67 -17.35 -16.05
N ALA A 123 -4.05 -18.58 -15.72
CA ALA A 123 -3.70 -19.22 -14.46
C ALA A 123 -2.38 -20.00 -14.56
N THR A 124 -2.14 -20.67 -15.70
CA THR A 124 -1.01 -21.59 -15.90
C THR A 124 -0.23 -21.27 -17.16
N PHE A 125 1.02 -21.72 -17.19
CA PHE A 125 1.93 -21.58 -18.31
C PHE A 125 2.45 -22.96 -18.74
N LYS A 126 2.57 -23.19 -20.05
CA LYS A 126 3.12 -24.44 -20.59
C LYS A 126 4.59 -24.56 -20.17
N GLN A 127 4.95 -25.70 -19.59
CA GLN A 127 6.32 -26.00 -19.22
C GLN A 127 7.12 -26.52 -20.43
N PRO A 128 8.44 -26.22 -20.51
CA PRO A 128 9.28 -26.67 -21.62
C PRO A 128 9.45 -28.19 -21.65
N SER A 129 9.43 -28.86 -20.49
CA SER A 129 9.51 -30.31 -20.38
C SER A 129 8.75 -30.80 -19.13
N ALA A 130 8.77 -32.10 -18.87
CA ALA A 130 8.17 -32.69 -17.67
C ALA A 130 9.00 -32.45 -16.39
N THR A 131 10.26 -32.02 -16.52
CA THR A 131 11.22 -31.89 -15.41
C THR A 131 11.78 -30.48 -15.26
N ASP A 132 11.69 -29.64 -16.31
CA ASP A 132 12.22 -28.29 -16.33
C ASP A 132 11.09 -27.27 -16.23
N ASN A 133 11.31 -26.24 -15.42
CA ASN A 133 10.35 -25.15 -15.29
C ASN A 133 10.70 -24.00 -16.24
N GLY A 134 9.67 -23.42 -16.85
CA GLY A 134 9.78 -22.14 -17.52
C GLY A 134 9.89 -20.98 -16.52
N PRO A 135 10.02 -19.73 -17.01
CA PRO A 135 10.07 -18.54 -16.14
C PRO A 135 8.80 -18.34 -15.30
N TYR A 136 7.66 -18.83 -15.82
CA TYR A 136 6.38 -18.84 -15.12
C TYR A 136 5.77 -20.23 -15.21
N ASP A 137 5.09 -20.63 -14.14
CA ASP A 137 4.37 -21.89 -14.02
C ASP A 137 2.90 -21.64 -13.67
N TYR A 138 2.65 -20.82 -12.65
CA TYR A 138 1.35 -20.60 -12.06
C TYR A 138 1.21 -19.16 -11.56
N THR A 139 0.12 -18.46 -11.93
CA THR A 139 -0.09 -17.04 -11.65
C THR A 139 -0.11 -16.68 -10.15
N ARG A 140 -0.37 -17.64 -9.25
CA ARG A 140 -0.19 -17.43 -7.80
C ARG A 140 1.29 -17.22 -7.42
N SER A 141 2.20 -17.96 -8.05
CA SER A 141 3.65 -17.90 -7.83
C SER A 141 4.27 -16.67 -8.50
N GLY A 142 3.86 -16.36 -9.74
CA GLY A 142 4.41 -15.25 -10.53
C GLY A 142 3.59 -15.00 -11.79
N ASN A 143 3.53 -13.76 -12.26
CA ASN A 143 2.79 -13.38 -13.47
C ASN A 143 3.47 -12.18 -14.16
N PRO A 144 3.68 -12.20 -15.49
CA PRO A 144 4.40 -11.13 -16.18
C PRO A 144 3.84 -9.73 -15.93
N THR A 145 2.52 -9.56 -15.94
CA THR A 145 1.89 -8.25 -15.70
C THR A 145 2.11 -7.77 -14.27
N ARG A 146 2.05 -8.69 -13.29
CA ARG A 146 2.32 -8.36 -11.87
C ARG A 146 3.79 -8.03 -11.64
N ASP A 147 4.71 -8.74 -12.30
CA ASP A 147 6.14 -8.54 -12.12
C ASP A 147 6.61 -7.18 -12.64
N VAL A 148 5.98 -6.64 -13.70
CA VAL A 148 6.22 -5.27 -14.15
C VAL A 148 5.82 -4.26 -13.07
N LEU A 149 4.64 -4.42 -12.46
CA LEU A 149 4.19 -3.52 -11.38
C LEU A 149 5.09 -3.61 -10.14
N GLN A 150 5.45 -4.83 -9.73
CA GLN A 150 6.38 -5.07 -8.63
C GLN A 150 7.74 -4.42 -8.90
N SER A 151 8.28 -4.59 -10.10
CA SER A 151 9.56 -3.99 -10.49
C SER A 151 9.51 -2.46 -10.50
N LEU A 152 8.43 -1.88 -11.03
CA LEU A 152 8.22 -0.43 -11.01
C LEU A 152 8.15 0.11 -9.57
N MET A 153 7.39 -0.55 -8.70
CA MET A 153 7.25 -0.11 -7.31
C MET A 153 8.54 -0.23 -6.52
N ALA A 154 9.33 -1.30 -6.74
CA ALA A 154 10.66 -1.41 -6.15
C ALA A 154 11.55 -0.24 -6.57
N LYS A 155 11.56 0.14 -7.85
CA LYS A 155 12.30 1.31 -8.35
C LYS A 155 11.84 2.62 -7.69
N LEU A 156 10.52 2.85 -7.61
CA LEU A 156 9.95 4.08 -7.05
C LEU A 156 10.28 4.25 -5.56
N GLU A 157 10.25 3.17 -4.79
CA GLU A 157 10.51 3.16 -3.34
C GLU A 157 11.99 2.99 -2.98
N LYS A 158 12.88 2.77 -3.96
CA LYS A 158 14.29 2.36 -3.73
C LYS A 158 14.41 1.07 -2.91
N ALA A 159 13.46 0.15 -3.15
CA ALA A 159 13.40 -1.15 -2.51
C ALA A 159 14.27 -2.17 -3.26
N ASP A 160 14.68 -3.22 -2.56
CA ASP A 160 15.37 -4.34 -3.20
C ASP A 160 14.36 -5.21 -3.97
N GLN A 161 13.14 -5.39 -3.42
CA GLN A 161 12.00 -6.01 -4.09
C GLN A 161 10.67 -5.37 -3.66
N ALA A 162 9.63 -5.54 -4.47
CA ALA A 162 8.27 -5.21 -4.06
C ALA A 162 7.28 -6.30 -4.45
N PHE A 163 6.15 -6.36 -3.73
CA PHE A 163 5.17 -7.44 -3.81
C PHE A 163 3.76 -6.84 -3.85
N CYS A 164 2.96 -7.25 -4.83
CA CYS A 164 1.60 -6.76 -5.01
C CYS A 164 0.57 -7.75 -4.45
N PHE A 165 -0.34 -7.28 -3.60
CA PHE A 165 -1.36 -8.06 -2.91
C PHE A 165 -2.77 -7.61 -3.32
N THR A 166 -3.74 -8.50 -3.17
CA THR A 166 -5.17 -8.26 -3.50
C THR A 166 -5.78 -7.04 -2.79
N SER A 167 -5.22 -6.62 -1.65
CA SER A 167 -5.62 -5.36 -1.00
C SER A 167 -4.53 -4.89 -0.04
N GLY A 168 -4.63 -3.64 0.41
CA GLY A 168 -3.76 -3.13 1.48
C GLY A 168 -3.84 -3.98 2.75
N MET A 169 -5.03 -4.48 3.11
CA MET A 169 -5.18 -5.35 4.29
C MET A 169 -4.51 -6.71 4.11
N ALA A 170 -4.51 -7.27 2.89
CA ALA A 170 -3.80 -8.51 2.61
C ALA A 170 -2.28 -8.33 2.73
N ALA A 171 -1.75 -7.19 2.26
CA ALA A 171 -0.34 -6.84 2.45
C ALA A 171 0.01 -6.73 3.93
N LEU A 172 -0.81 -6.02 4.73
CA LEU A 172 -0.58 -5.87 6.17
C LEU A 172 -0.70 -7.20 6.93
N ALA A 173 -1.66 -8.05 6.55
CA ALA A 173 -1.80 -9.39 7.13
C ALA A 173 -0.54 -10.23 6.89
N ALA A 174 0.00 -10.23 5.66
CA ALA A 174 1.25 -10.93 5.36
C ALA A 174 2.42 -10.42 6.23
N VAL A 175 2.53 -9.11 6.48
CA VAL A 175 3.54 -8.58 7.42
C VAL A 175 3.33 -9.10 8.83
N THR A 176 2.09 -9.20 9.32
CA THR A 176 1.83 -9.78 10.66
C THR A 176 2.21 -11.25 10.75
N HIS A 177 2.15 -12.00 9.65
CA HIS A 177 2.51 -13.42 9.59
C HIS A 177 4.02 -13.67 9.53
N LEU A 178 4.85 -12.63 9.43
CA LEU A 178 6.30 -12.75 9.70
C LEU A 178 6.58 -13.06 11.18
N LEU A 179 5.65 -12.70 12.08
CA LEU A 179 5.82 -12.88 13.50
C LEU A 179 5.37 -14.26 13.97
N LYS A 180 6.02 -14.74 15.01
CA LYS A 180 5.71 -15.98 15.72
C LYS A 180 4.90 -15.69 16.98
N SER A 181 4.18 -16.70 17.46
CA SER A 181 3.50 -16.64 18.76
C SER A 181 4.45 -16.22 19.88
N GLY A 182 3.98 -15.34 20.77
CA GLY A 182 4.76 -14.74 21.86
C GLY A 182 5.60 -13.53 21.47
N GLN A 183 5.70 -13.19 20.19
CA GLN A 183 6.38 -11.98 19.73
C GLN A 183 5.46 -10.75 19.78
N GLU A 184 6.07 -9.57 19.73
CA GLU A 184 5.38 -8.32 19.99
C GLU A 184 5.46 -7.33 18.82
N ILE A 185 4.33 -6.67 18.57
CA ILE A 185 4.19 -5.50 17.69
C ILE A 185 4.01 -4.26 18.55
N VAL A 186 4.83 -3.23 18.32
CA VAL A 186 4.59 -1.88 18.81
C VAL A 186 4.02 -1.06 17.65
N ALA A 187 2.85 -0.46 17.82
CA ALA A 187 2.20 0.31 16.75
C ALA A 187 1.66 1.64 17.29
N GLY A 188 1.58 2.65 16.42
CA GLY A 188 1.05 3.98 16.76
C GLY A 188 -0.47 3.98 16.99
N GLU A 189 -0.95 4.56 18.09
CA GLU A 189 -2.37 4.52 18.53
C GLU A 189 -3.36 5.12 17.52
N ASP A 190 -2.88 6.05 16.70
CA ASP A 190 -3.62 6.74 15.64
C ASP A 190 -3.17 6.19 14.29
N ILE A 191 -3.94 5.22 13.82
CA ILE A 191 -3.66 4.46 12.61
C ILE A 191 -5.00 4.17 11.92
N TYR A 192 -4.95 3.86 10.63
CA TYR A 192 -6.11 3.38 9.90
C TYR A 192 -6.92 2.31 10.69
N GLY A 193 -8.23 2.54 10.85
CA GLY A 193 -9.13 1.64 11.60
C GLY A 193 -9.14 0.17 11.14
N GLY A 194 -8.81 -0.13 9.87
CA GLY A 194 -8.63 -1.52 9.43
C GLY A 194 -7.37 -2.18 10.01
N SER A 195 -6.27 -1.42 10.11
CA SER A 195 -5.03 -1.83 10.79
C SER A 195 -5.28 -2.03 12.28
N ASP A 196 -6.01 -1.12 12.93
CA ASP A 196 -6.39 -1.26 14.35
C ASP A 196 -7.22 -2.54 14.59
N ARG A 197 -8.19 -2.85 13.70
CA ARG A 197 -8.97 -4.10 13.77
C ARG A 197 -8.10 -5.35 13.58
N LEU A 198 -7.17 -5.34 12.63
CA LEU A 198 -6.22 -6.45 12.42
C LEU A 198 -5.38 -6.69 13.67
N LEU A 199 -4.82 -5.61 14.23
CA LEU A 199 -3.95 -5.65 15.41
C LEU A 199 -4.68 -5.97 16.71
N SER A 200 -5.94 -5.55 16.87
CA SER A 200 -6.70 -5.77 18.12
C SER A 200 -7.46 -7.09 18.16
N GLN A 201 -7.89 -7.62 16.99
CA GLN A 201 -8.83 -8.76 16.95
C GLN A 201 -8.28 -10.00 16.27
N VAL A 202 -7.32 -9.87 15.35
CA VAL A 202 -6.80 -10.98 14.55
C VAL A 202 -5.41 -11.39 15.02
N ALA A 203 -4.44 -10.47 15.05
CA ALA A 203 -3.06 -10.76 15.47
C ALA A 203 -2.99 -11.45 16.86
N PRO A 204 -3.78 -11.04 17.89
CA PRO A 204 -3.75 -11.70 19.20
C PRO A 204 -4.21 -13.16 19.16
N ARG A 205 -5.04 -13.57 18.19
CA ARG A 205 -5.46 -14.97 18.03
C ARG A 205 -4.29 -15.89 17.62
N HIS A 206 -3.23 -15.32 17.06
CA HIS A 206 -1.99 -16.02 16.72
C HIS A 206 -0.93 -15.94 17.83
N GLY A 207 -1.31 -15.45 19.02
CA GLY A 207 -0.40 -15.27 20.15
C GLY A 207 0.54 -14.07 20.02
N ILE A 208 0.29 -13.16 19.07
CA ILE A 208 1.07 -11.93 18.91
C ILE A 208 0.59 -10.91 19.94
N VAL A 209 1.51 -10.34 20.70
CA VAL A 209 1.24 -9.26 21.65
C VAL A 209 1.28 -7.93 20.91
N VAL A 210 0.31 -7.04 21.16
CA VAL A 210 0.26 -5.72 20.54
C VAL A 210 0.28 -4.63 21.60
N LYS A 211 1.25 -3.72 21.51
CA LYS A 211 1.32 -2.48 22.28
C LYS A 211 0.91 -1.30 21.39
N ARG A 212 0.01 -0.45 21.89
CA ARG A 212 -0.44 0.78 21.23
C ARG A 212 0.16 1.97 21.98
N ILE A 213 0.84 2.86 21.28
CA ILE A 213 1.54 4.01 21.88
C ILE A 213 1.38 5.27 21.04
N ASP A 214 1.66 6.44 21.61
CA ASP A 214 1.81 7.67 20.85
C ASP A 214 3.21 7.73 20.21
N THR A 215 3.30 7.43 18.92
CA THR A 215 4.58 7.42 18.18
C THR A 215 5.15 8.82 17.94
N THR A 216 4.40 9.89 18.21
CA THR A 216 4.95 11.26 18.16
C THR A 216 5.92 11.53 19.32
N LYS A 217 5.85 10.73 20.39
CA LYS A 217 6.68 10.86 21.59
C LYS A 217 7.74 9.76 21.64
N LEU A 218 8.97 10.12 21.29
CA LEU A 218 10.10 9.19 21.28
C LEU A 218 10.36 8.49 22.64
N SER A 219 9.99 9.12 23.76
CA SER A 219 10.07 8.52 25.09
C SER A 219 9.14 7.33 25.28
N GLU A 220 7.91 7.41 24.73
CA GLU A 220 6.95 6.30 24.76
C GLU A 220 7.43 5.15 23.85
N VAL A 221 7.95 5.49 22.67
CA VAL A 221 8.55 4.52 21.74
C VAL A 221 9.68 3.75 22.38
N THR A 222 10.63 4.47 23.00
CA THR A 222 11.78 3.88 23.69
C THR A 222 11.36 2.96 24.84
N SER A 223 10.32 3.35 25.58
CA SER A 223 9.83 2.56 26.73
C SER A 223 9.05 1.32 26.30
N ALA A 224 8.39 1.35 25.15
CA ALA A 224 7.56 0.25 24.68
C ALA A 224 8.34 -0.85 23.96
N ILE A 225 9.42 -0.50 23.27
CA ILE A 225 10.26 -1.43 22.51
C ILE A 225 11.17 -2.20 23.47
N GLY A 226 11.16 -3.53 23.36
CA GLY A 226 11.97 -4.44 24.17
C GLY A 226 12.41 -5.69 23.40
N PRO A 227 13.01 -6.68 24.10
CA PRO A 227 13.59 -7.87 23.45
C PRO A 227 12.60 -8.72 22.64
N LEU A 228 11.32 -8.70 23.03
CA LEU A 228 10.24 -9.42 22.36
C LEU A 228 9.65 -8.65 21.17
N THR A 229 9.93 -7.36 21.06
CA THR A 229 9.48 -6.55 19.93
C THR A 229 10.17 -7.04 18.66
N LYS A 230 9.37 -7.31 17.63
CA LYS A 230 9.85 -7.76 16.31
C LYS A 230 9.34 -6.90 15.18
N LEU A 231 8.34 -6.07 15.43
CA LEU A 231 7.83 -5.12 14.46
C LEU A 231 7.42 -3.82 15.15
N VAL A 232 7.88 -2.70 14.60
CA VAL A 232 7.37 -1.36 14.87
C VAL A 232 6.58 -0.92 13.65
N TRP A 233 5.29 -0.62 13.84
CA TRP A 233 4.38 -0.24 12.75
C TRP A 233 3.96 1.22 12.89
N LEU A 234 4.40 2.03 11.92
CA LEU A 234 4.16 3.46 11.82
C LEU A 234 3.21 3.81 10.66
N GLU A 235 2.51 4.93 10.80
CA GLU A 235 1.79 5.64 9.73
C GLU A 235 2.06 7.14 9.96
N SER A 236 2.59 7.85 8.95
CA SER A 236 2.94 9.28 9.10
C SER A 236 2.83 10.03 7.76
N PRO A 237 1.96 11.05 7.65
CA PRO A 237 0.99 11.50 8.64
C PRO A 237 -0.04 10.42 9.03
N THR A 238 -0.49 10.41 10.28
CA THR A 238 -1.50 9.46 10.76
C THR A 238 -2.88 9.72 10.13
N ASN A 239 -3.75 8.70 10.05
CA ASN A 239 -5.12 8.85 9.59
C ASN A 239 -6.10 8.63 10.75
N PRO A 240 -6.93 9.61 11.15
CA PRO A 240 -7.25 10.85 10.43
C PRO A 240 -6.68 12.14 11.06
N ARG A 241 -5.93 12.08 12.18
CA ARG A 241 -5.46 13.30 12.87
C ARG A 241 -4.22 13.95 12.23
N LEU A 242 -3.57 13.27 11.29
CA LEU A 242 -2.43 13.76 10.51
C LEU A 242 -1.22 14.16 11.37
N GLN A 243 -1.01 13.40 12.44
CA GLN A 243 0.14 13.56 13.31
C GLN A 243 1.42 13.06 12.63
N ILE A 244 2.55 13.69 12.96
CA ILE A 244 3.83 13.41 12.33
C ILE A 244 4.71 12.65 13.31
N THR A 245 5.26 11.53 12.84
CA THR A 245 6.19 10.70 13.59
C THR A 245 7.59 10.81 12.97
N ASP A 246 8.65 10.82 13.79
CA ASP A 246 10.04 10.86 13.32
C ASP A 246 10.48 9.45 12.88
N ILE A 247 10.34 9.16 11.59
CA ILE A 247 10.56 7.80 11.05
C ILE A 247 12.00 7.37 11.30
N LYS A 248 12.96 8.27 11.08
CA LYS A 248 14.38 7.97 11.19
C LYS A 248 14.78 7.60 12.61
N LYS A 249 14.41 8.43 13.59
CA LYS A 249 14.77 8.13 15.00
C LYS A 249 14.09 6.88 15.51
N ILE A 250 12.84 6.62 15.13
CA ILE A 250 12.18 5.38 15.55
C ILE A 250 12.82 4.16 14.91
N ALA A 251 13.23 4.25 13.64
CA ALA A 251 13.94 3.17 12.99
C ALA A 251 15.26 2.83 13.71
N GLU A 252 16.04 3.85 14.07
CA GLU A 252 17.26 3.67 14.86
C GLU A 252 17.00 2.94 16.20
N ILE A 253 15.93 3.31 16.93
CA ILE A 253 15.54 2.65 18.18
C ILE A 253 15.10 1.20 17.92
N ALA A 254 14.27 0.96 16.92
CA ALA A 254 13.76 -0.38 16.59
C ALA A 254 14.90 -1.33 16.20
N HIS A 255 15.81 -0.87 15.33
CA HIS A 255 16.96 -1.64 14.86
C HIS A 255 17.95 -1.95 15.98
N TYR A 256 18.14 -1.05 16.94
CA TYR A 256 18.95 -1.33 18.14
C TYR A 256 18.43 -2.57 18.91
N HIS A 257 17.12 -2.80 18.90
CA HIS A 257 16.48 -3.98 19.50
C HIS A 257 16.25 -5.15 18.53
N GLY A 258 16.72 -5.05 17.29
CA GLY A 258 16.54 -6.07 16.25
C GLY A 258 15.07 -6.25 15.84
N ALA A 259 14.26 -5.20 15.91
CA ALA A 259 12.88 -5.18 15.40
C ALA A 259 12.84 -4.59 13.99
N LEU A 260 11.94 -5.12 13.14
CA LEU A 260 11.65 -4.56 11.83
C LEU A 260 10.82 -3.28 11.96
N VAL A 261 10.92 -2.40 10.99
CA VAL A 261 10.14 -1.17 10.88
C VAL A 261 9.27 -1.22 9.63
N LEU A 262 7.96 -1.22 9.84
CA LEU A 262 6.96 -1.05 8.80
C LEU A 262 6.46 0.40 8.82
N VAL A 263 6.46 1.06 7.67
CA VAL A 263 5.78 2.35 7.47
C VAL A 263 4.66 2.17 6.45
N ASP A 264 3.41 2.36 6.88
CA ASP A 264 2.28 2.56 5.96
C ASP A 264 2.41 3.97 5.37
N ASN A 265 2.82 4.03 4.10
CA ASN A 265 3.09 5.26 3.36
C ASN A 265 1.92 5.61 2.41
N SER A 266 0.76 4.98 2.60
CA SER A 266 -0.41 5.09 1.72
C SER A 266 -0.85 6.54 1.47
N ILE A 267 -0.73 7.41 2.47
CA ILE A 267 -1.21 8.80 2.40
C ILE A 267 -0.25 9.73 1.65
N MET A 268 1.03 9.35 1.54
CA MET A 268 2.08 10.15 0.93
C MET A 268 2.42 9.72 -0.48
N SER A 269 2.32 8.41 -0.76
CA SER A 269 2.83 7.77 -1.99
C SER A 269 4.36 7.91 -2.16
N PRO A 270 4.97 7.14 -3.09
CA PRO A 270 6.41 7.26 -3.38
C PRO A 270 6.83 8.63 -3.95
N VAL A 271 5.86 9.45 -4.39
CA VAL A 271 6.11 10.79 -4.96
C VAL A 271 6.58 11.76 -3.87
N LEU A 272 5.99 11.66 -2.66
CA LEU A 272 6.23 12.63 -1.59
C LEU A 272 7.14 12.11 -0.49
N SER A 273 7.17 10.80 -0.22
CA SER A 273 7.98 10.21 0.84
C SER A 273 8.49 8.83 0.44
N ARG A 274 9.71 8.49 0.83
CA ARG A 274 10.34 7.18 0.64
C ARG A 274 10.93 6.67 1.96
N PRO A 275 10.11 6.05 2.82
CA PRO A 275 10.56 5.67 4.16
C PRO A 275 11.70 4.65 4.20
N LEU A 276 11.95 3.87 3.14
CA LEU A 276 13.12 2.99 3.06
C LEU A 276 14.45 3.78 3.11
N GLU A 277 14.47 5.01 2.60
CA GLU A 277 15.62 5.92 2.71
C GLU A 277 15.75 6.55 4.12
N LEU A 278 14.74 6.37 4.97
CA LEU A 278 14.68 6.86 6.35
C LEU A 278 14.91 5.75 7.38
N GLY A 279 15.22 4.53 6.94
CA GLY A 279 15.48 3.39 7.82
C GLY A 279 14.30 2.42 8.01
N ALA A 280 13.18 2.59 7.30
CA ALA A 280 12.16 1.55 7.27
C ALA A 280 12.68 0.28 6.57
N ASP A 281 12.26 -0.90 7.03
CA ASP A 281 12.55 -2.18 6.38
C ASP A 281 11.47 -2.56 5.37
N ILE A 282 10.23 -2.15 5.66
CA ILE A 282 9.04 -2.40 4.85
C ILE A 282 8.28 -1.09 4.68
N VAL A 283 7.98 -0.74 3.44
CA VAL A 283 7.01 0.31 3.11
C VAL A 283 5.77 -0.35 2.55
N MET A 284 4.62 -0.04 3.14
CA MET A 284 3.33 -0.52 2.67
C MET A 284 2.55 0.62 2.00
N HIS A 285 1.86 0.27 0.91
CA HIS A 285 0.83 1.11 0.32
C HIS A 285 -0.48 0.35 0.16
N SER A 286 -1.58 1.00 0.51
CA SER A 286 -2.87 0.70 -0.09
C SER A 286 -2.88 1.30 -1.49
N ALA A 287 -2.54 0.49 -2.50
CA ALA A 287 -2.52 0.92 -3.89
C ALA A 287 -3.92 1.26 -4.44
N THR A 288 -4.99 0.87 -3.75
CA THR A 288 -6.35 1.40 -3.89
C THR A 288 -6.42 2.93 -3.87
N LYS A 289 -5.45 3.61 -3.26
CA LYS A 289 -5.43 5.06 -3.03
C LYS A 289 -4.73 5.80 -4.16
N PHE A 290 -3.66 6.56 -3.87
CA PHE A 290 -2.98 7.41 -4.83
C PHE A 290 -2.33 6.66 -6.00
N ILE A 291 -1.88 5.41 -5.78
CA ILE A 291 -1.21 4.61 -6.82
C ILE A 291 -2.17 4.33 -7.98
N ALA A 292 -3.29 3.66 -7.72
CA ALA A 292 -4.34 3.48 -8.72
C ALA A 292 -5.01 4.81 -9.06
N GLY A 293 -5.52 5.53 -8.06
CA GLY A 293 -5.99 6.91 -8.18
C GLY A 293 -7.39 7.12 -8.75
N HIS A 294 -8.11 6.06 -9.12
CA HIS A 294 -9.36 6.15 -9.87
C HIS A 294 -10.56 5.48 -9.18
N SER A 295 -10.41 5.03 -7.93
CA SER A 295 -11.47 4.40 -7.12
C SER A 295 -12.11 3.15 -7.73
N ASP A 296 -11.39 2.42 -8.58
CA ASP A 296 -11.93 1.34 -9.41
C ASP A 296 -11.27 -0.04 -9.16
N LEU A 297 -10.31 -0.13 -8.24
CA LEU A 297 -9.63 -1.38 -7.88
C LEU A 297 -9.25 -1.45 -6.40
N MET A 298 -8.97 -2.67 -5.94
CA MET A 298 -8.35 -2.93 -4.64
C MET A 298 -6.94 -3.48 -4.83
N ALA A 299 -5.96 -2.92 -4.13
CA ALA A 299 -4.59 -3.40 -4.18
C ALA A 299 -3.80 -2.99 -2.93
N GLY A 300 -2.82 -3.82 -2.57
CA GLY A 300 -1.79 -3.55 -1.57
C GLY A 300 -0.42 -3.76 -2.17
N ILE A 301 0.58 -3.01 -1.71
CA ILE A 301 1.97 -3.16 -2.17
C ILE A 301 2.88 -3.12 -0.96
N LEU A 302 3.81 -4.08 -0.87
CA LEU A 302 4.93 -4.05 0.07
C LEU A 302 6.21 -3.81 -0.72
N ALA A 303 6.94 -2.75 -0.40
CA ALA A 303 8.30 -2.50 -0.86
C ALA A 303 9.25 -2.83 0.28
N VAL A 304 10.26 -3.67 0.03
CA VAL A 304 11.05 -4.34 1.07
C VAL A 304 12.54 -4.08 0.87
N LYS A 305 13.24 -3.80 1.97
CA LYS A 305 14.70 -3.76 2.06
C LYS A 305 15.24 -5.08 2.61
N GLY A 306 16.25 -5.64 1.96
CA GLY A 306 16.96 -6.86 2.34
C GLY A 306 16.44 -8.13 1.65
N GLU A 307 17.35 -8.91 1.08
CA GLU A 307 17.02 -10.15 0.36
C GLU A 307 16.35 -11.21 1.24
N SER A 308 16.76 -11.33 2.51
CA SER A 308 16.19 -12.32 3.42
C SER A 308 14.73 -12.03 3.70
N LEU A 309 14.41 -10.76 4.00
CA LEU A 309 13.04 -10.34 4.27
C LEU A 309 12.16 -10.45 3.01
N ALA A 310 12.71 -10.10 1.84
CA ALA A 310 12.03 -10.27 0.57
C ALA A 310 11.66 -11.74 0.29
N LYS A 311 12.53 -12.70 0.62
CA LYS A 311 12.24 -14.15 0.47
C LYS A 311 11.08 -14.60 1.37
N GLU A 312 11.03 -14.13 2.61
CA GLU A 312 9.94 -14.44 3.54
C GLU A 312 8.60 -13.87 3.04
N ILE A 313 8.59 -12.62 2.57
CA ILE A 313 7.38 -12.01 1.99
C ILE A 313 6.94 -12.71 0.70
N ALA A 314 7.88 -13.06 -0.19
CA ALA A 314 7.57 -13.83 -1.41
C ALA A 314 6.95 -15.19 -1.09
N PHE A 315 7.49 -15.87 -0.06
CA PHE A 315 6.95 -17.14 0.41
C PHE A 315 5.51 -16.97 0.91
N LEU A 316 5.23 -15.96 1.75
CA LEU A 316 3.89 -15.70 2.28
C LEU A 316 2.90 -15.31 1.18
N GLN A 317 3.28 -14.41 0.26
CA GLN A 317 2.43 -14.00 -0.86
C GLN A 317 1.98 -15.21 -1.69
N ASN A 318 2.90 -16.13 -1.96
CA ASN A 318 2.62 -17.35 -2.72
C ASN A 318 1.80 -18.36 -1.90
N ALA A 319 2.23 -18.66 -0.68
CA ALA A 319 1.63 -19.70 0.18
C ALA A 319 0.20 -19.34 0.60
N GLU A 320 -0.07 -18.07 0.88
CA GLU A 320 -1.40 -17.57 1.24
C GLU A 320 -2.26 -17.26 0.02
N GLY A 321 -1.66 -17.25 -1.18
CA GLY A 321 -2.35 -17.00 -2.43
C GLY A 321 -2.95 -15.59 -2.53
N SER A 322 -2.29 -14.60 -1.92
CA SER A 322 -2.80 -13.25 -1.75
C SER A 322 -2.23 -12.24 -2.75
N GLY A 323 -1.46 -12.71 -3.73
CA GLY A 323 -0.94 -11.90 -4.83
C GLY A 323 -2.04 -11.22 -5.66
N LEU A 324 -1.80 -9.98 -6.10
CA LEU A 324 -2.77 -9.20 -6.89
C LEU A 324 -3.06 -9.87 -8.24
N ALA A 325 -4.32 -9.81 -8.67
CA ALA A 325 -4.75 -10.39 -9.94
C ALA A 325 -4.16 -9.62 -11.14
N PRO A 326 -3.92 -10.26 -12.31
CA PRO A 326 -3.29 -9.62 -13.46
C PRO A 326 -4.06 -8.40 -13.98
N PHE A 327 -5.39 -8.45 -14.02
CA PHE A 327 -6.22 -7.32 -14.46
C PHE A 327 -6.06 -6.09 -13.55
N ASP A 328 -6.09 -6.29 -12.23
CA ASP A 328 -5.88 -5.20 -11.27
C ASP A 328 -4.43 -4.67 -11.32
N CYS A 329 -3.44 -5.54 -11.57
CA CYS A 329 -2.07 -5.11 -11.82
C CYS A 329 -2.00 -4.20 -13.05
N TRP A 330 -2.68 -4.56 -14.13
CA TRP A 330 -2.76 -3.78 -15.35
C TRP A 330 -3.44 -2.41 -15.13
N LEU A 331 -4.55 -2.38 -14.39
CA LEU A 331 -5.21 -1.13 -14.02
C LEU A 331 -4.31 -0.24 -13.13
N CYS A 332 -3.58 -0.82 -12.18
CA CYS A 332 -2.57 -0.09 -11.40
C CYS A 332 -1.49 0.48 -12.31
N LEU A 333 -0.92 -0.32 -13.22
CA LEU A 333 0.09 0.13 -14.20
C LEU A 333 -0.42 1.25 -15.11
N ARG A 334 -1.72 1.27 -15.40
CA ARG A 334 -2.37 2.36 -16.14
C ARG A 334 -2.51 3.61 -15.27
N GLY A 335 -3.09 3.49 -14.08
CA GLY A 335 -3.38 4.61 -13.18
C GLY A 335 -2.13 5.29 -12.61
N ILE A 336 -1.06 4.53 -12.38
CA ILE A 336 0.18 5.02 -11.75
C ILE A 336 0.92 6.03 -12.64
N LYS A 337 0.75 5.95 -13.97
CA LYS A 337 1.37 6.88 -14.94
C LYS A 337 1.00 8.33 -14.69
N THR A 338 -0.18 8.59 -14.14
CA THR A 338 -0.65 9.95 -13.81
C THR A 338 -0.46 10.29 -12.33
N MET A 339 0.19 9.43 -11.54
CA MET A 339 0.30 9.62 -10.08
C MET A 339 0.97 10.95 -9.71
N ALA A 340 2.12 11.28 -10.30
CA ALA A 340 2.81 12.54 -10.01
C ALA A 340 1.93 13.76 -10.34
N LEU A 341 1.30 13.76 -11.52
CA LEU A 341 0.39 14.84 -11.98
C LEU A 341 -0.81 15.00 -11.03
N ARG A 342 -1.45 13.88 -10.66
CA ARG A 342 -2.59 13.88 -9.74
C ARG A 342 -2.19 14.41 -8.37
N VAL A 343 -1.11 13.89 -7.80
CA VAL A 343 -0.62 14.28 -6.46
C VAL A 343 -0.27 15.76 -6.41
N GLU A 344 0.38 16.30 -7.45
CA GLU A 344 0.70 17.74 -7.54
C GLU A 344 -0.57 18.60 -7.46
N LYS A 345 -1.55 18.33 -8.34
CA LYS A 345 -2.82 19.09 -8.38
C LYS A 345 -3.64 18.91 -7.09
N GLN A 346 -3.74 17.68 -6.59
CA GLN A 346 -4.46 17.37 -5.35
C GLN A 346 -3.82 18.08 -4.14
N GLN A 347 -2.49 18.10 -4.05
CA GLN A 347 -1.77 18.81 -2.97
C GLN A 347 -1.96 20.33 -3.06
N ALA A 348 -1.87 20.91 -4.26
CA ALA A 348 -2.10 22.34 -4.46
C ALA A 348 -3.53 22.76 -4.07
N ASN A 349 -4.53 21.95 -4.45
CA ASN A 349 -5.91 22.16 -4.04
C ASN A 349 -6.07 22.03 -2.51
N ALA A 350 -5.44 21.02 -1.89
CA ALA A 350 -5.53 20.82 -0.44
C ALA A 350 -4.91 21.94 0.37
N GLN A 351 -3.80 22.52 -0.10
CA GLN A 351 -3.20 23.71 0.53
C GLN A 351 -4.20 24.88 0.56
N LYS A 352 -4.82 25.20 -0.57
CA LYS A 352 -5.83 26.28 -0.65
C LYS A 352 -7.02 26.03 0.27
N ILE A 353 -7.54 24.80 0.28
CA ILE A 353 -8.68 24.43 1.13
C ILE A 353 -8.28 24.49 2.61
N ALA A 354 -7.08 24.04 2.98
CA ALA A 354 -6.59 24.09 4.36
C ALA A 354 -6.47 25.54 4.86
N GLU A 355 -5.96 26.45 4.03
CA GLU A 355 -5.85 27.89 4.35
C GLU A 355 -7.23 28.55 4.49
N PHE A 356 -8.15 28.23 3.59
CA PHE A 356 -9.55 28.67 3.68
C PHE A 356 -10.20 28.18 4.99
N LEU A 357 -10.10 26.89 5.30
CA LEU A 357 -10.67 26.32 6.52
C LEU A 357 -10.03 26.91 7.78
N ALA A 358 -8.71 27.13 7.77
CA ALA A 358 -7.99 27.69 8.91
C ALA A 358 -8.40 29.13 9.24
N SER A 359 -8.88 29.88 8.25
CA SER A 359 -9.37 31.26 8.42
C SER A 359 -10.90 31.35 8.61
N HIS A 360 -11.63 30.25 8.46
CA HIS A 360 -13.08 30.26 8.54
C HIS A 360 -13.59 30.29 10.00
N PRO A 361 -14.49 31.21 10.39
CA PRO A 361 -14.87 31.45 11.80
C PRO A 361 -15.59 30.28 12.49
N ARG A 362 -16.14 29.34 11.71
CA ARG A 362 -16.83 28.14 12.20
C ARG A 362 -15.94 26.90 12.29
N VAL A 363 -14.67 27.01 11.93
CA VAL A 363 -13.67 25.93 12.04
C VAL A 363 -12.79 26.22 13.25
N LYS A 364 -12.64 25.22 14.13
CA LYS A 364 -11.88 25.34 15.39
C LYS A 364 -10.42 24.97 15.24
N LYS A 365 -10.14 23.99 14.37
CA LYS A 365 -8.79 23.48 14.14
C LYS A 365 -8.74 22.82 12.78
N VAL A 366 -7.63 23.00 12.07
CA VAL A 366 -7.30 22.26 10.85
C VAL A 366 -6.03 21.46 11.10
N ASN A 367 -6.07 20.17 10.80
CA ASN A 367 -4.90 19.30 10.76
C ASN A 367 -4.49 19.17 9.28
N TYR A 368 -3.40 19.83 8.92
CA TYR A 368 -2.75 19.69 7.63
C TYR A 368 -1.28 20.07 7.75
N ALA A 369 -0.37 19.17 7.38
CA ALA A 369 1.07 19.36 7.57
C ALA A 369 1.65 20.55 6.79
N GLY A 370 0.94 21.04 5.77
CA GLY A 370 1.32 22.22 4.98
C GLY A 370 1.10 23.55 5.71
N LEU A 371 0.21 23.60 6.71
CA LEU A 371 -0.09 24.81 7.46
C LEU A 371 1.05 25.21 8.41
N PRO A 372 1.41 26.50 8.51
CA PRO A 372 2.55 26.96 9.31
C PRO A 372 2.47 26.56 10.79
N ASP A 373 1.25 26.53 11.35
CA ASP A 373 1.00 26.23 12.77
C ASP A 373 0.85 24.73 13.06
N HIS A 374 1.03 23.86 12.07
CA HIS A 374 0.97 22.43 12.31
C HIS A 374 2.18 21.97 13.14
N PRO A 375 1.98 21.32 14.30
CA PRO A 375 3.07 21.05 15.26
C PRO A 375 4.17 20.16 14.69
N GLY A 376 3.82 19.28 13.75
CA GLY A 376 4.77 18.40 13.07
C GLY A 376 5.35 18.95 11.77
N ARG A 377 5.05 20.19 11.35
CA ARG A 377 5.40 20.69 10.01
C ARG A 377 6.90 20.61 9.71
N SER A 378 7.74 21.12 10.61
CA SER A 378 9.18 21.12 10.40
C SER A 378 9.74 19.70 10.27
N LEU A 379 9.26 18.77 11.10
CA LEU A 379 9.64 17.37 11.01
C LEU A 379 9.15 16.74 9.71
N HIS A 380 7.90 17.00 9.32
CA HIS A 380 7.31 16.48 8.09
C HIS A 380 8.13 16.84 6.87
N TYR A 381 8.45 18.13 6.68
CA TYR A 381 9.25 18.59 5.54
C TYR A 381 10.73 18.19 5.61
N SER A 382 11.22 17.72 6.77
CA SER A 382 12.56 17.12 6.87
C SER A 382 12.62 15.70 6.30
N GLN A 383 11.46 15.04 6.14
CA GLN A 383 11.36 13.63 5.73
C GLN A 383 10.37 13.38 4.57
N ALA A 384 9.70 14.43 4.07
CA ALA A 384 8.77 14.37 2.94
C ALA A 384 8.85 15.66 2.09
N LYS A 385 8.53 15.54 0.79
CA LYS A 385 8.61 16.61 -0.21
C LYS A 385 7.36 17.48 -0.31
N GLY A 386 6.29 17.13 0.39
CA GLY A 386 5.01 17.82 0.34
C GLY A 386 4.03 17.28 1.37
N ALA A 387 2.93 18.01 1.63
CA ALA A 387 1.96 17.69 2.68
C ALA A 387 0.84 16.72 2.24
N GLY A 388 0.79 16.34 0.96
CA GLY A 388 -0.27 15.49 0.42
C GLY A 388 -1.61 16.21 0.30
N SER A 389 -2.68 15.46 0.12
CA SER A 389 -4.02 16.00 -0.18
C SER A 389 -5.14 15.57 0.76
N VAL A 390 -4.78 14.96 1.89
CA VAL A 390 -5.72 14.62 2.95
C VAL A 390 -5.55 15.64 4.07
N LEU A 391 -6.68 16.21 4.51
CA LEU A 391 -6.75 17.11 5.65
C LEU A 391 -7.92 16.72 6.55
N SER A 392 -7.89 17.15 7.80
CA SER A 392 -9.04 17.05 8.69
C SER A 392 -9.26 18.34 9.46
N PHE A 393 -10.47 18.59 9.91
CA PHE A 393 -10.80 19.78 10.68
C PHE A 393 -11.90 19.51 11.71
N LEU A 394 -11.90 20.32 12.76
CA LEU A 394 -12.87 20.31 13.84
C LEU A 394 -13.78 21.52 13.74
N THR A 395 -15.06 21.34 14.06
CA THR A 395 -16.05 22.42 14.08
C THR A 395 -16.49 22.78 15.51
N GLY A 396 -16.23 21.89 16.47
CA GLY A 396 -16.76 21.93 17.83
C GLY A 396 -18.22 21.48 17.94
N SER A 397 -18.84 21.03 16.84
CA SER A 397 -20.26 20.65 16.80
C SER A 397 -20.50 19.49 15.83
N LEU A 398 -20.89 18.33 16.38
CA LEU A 398 -21.27 17.18 15.56
C LEU A 398 -22.41 17.53 14.58
N ALA A 399 -23.37 18.36 15.01
CA ALA A 399 -24.47 18.79 14.16
C ALA A 399 -23.97 19.59 12.94
N LEU A 400 -23.02 20.51 13.15
CA LEU A 400 -22.40 21.26 12.06
C LEU A 400 -21.54 20.36 11.17
N SER A 401 -20.70 19.51 11.75
CA SER A 401 -19.85 18.58 10.98
C SER A 401 -20.68 17.64 10.10
N LYS A 402 -21.78 17.09 10.64
CA LYS A 402 -22.73 16.28 9.87
C LYS A 402 -23.37 17.10 8.75
N HIS A 403 -23.84 18.30 9.05
CA HIS A 403 -24.43 19.19 8.05
C HIS A 403 -23.45 19.48 6.91
N VAL A 404 -22.19 19.79 7.22
CA VAL A 404 -21.16 20.05 6.20
C VAL A 404 -20.98 18.82 5.30
N VAL A 405 -20.80 17.64 5.89
CA VAL A 405 -20.60 16.38 5.17
C VAL A 405 -21.79 16.04 4.25
N GLU A 406 -23.02 16.30 4.69
CA GLU A 406 -24.24 15.97 3.94
C GLU A 406 -24.66 17.06 2.93
N THR A 407 -24.22 18.31 3.12
CA THR A 407 -24.66 19.47 2.31
C THR A 407 -23.72 19.78 1.15
N THR A 408 -22.43 19.47 1.27
CA THR A 408 -21.48 19.63 0.15
C THR A 408 -21.93 18.83 -1.07
N LYS A 409 -21.93 19.46 -2.25
CA LYS A 409 -22.37 18.84 -3.51
C LYS A 409 -21.22 18.23 -4.31
N TYR A 410 -20.01 18.74 -4.13
CA TYR A 410 -18.83 18.32 -4.88
C TYR A 410 -17.98 17.30 -4.13
N PHE A 411 -18.21 17.11 -2.84
CA PHE A 411 -17.55 16.08 -2.06
C PHE A 411 -18.47 14.87 -1.89
N ASN A 412 -18.01 13.69 -2.31
CA ASN A 412 -18.78 12.48 -2.10
C ASN A 412 -18.58 11.96 -0.67
N VAL A 413 -19.67 11.64 0.03
CA VAL A 413 -19.62 11.01 1.34
C VAL A 413 -19.17 9.56 1.20
N THR A 414 -17.90 9.27 1.51
CA THR A 414 -17.36 7.91 1.43
C THR A 414 -16.07 7.76 2.23
N VAL A 415 -15.71 6.51 2.51
CA VAL A 415 -14.39 6.15 3.05
C VAL A 415 -13.33 6.24 1.94
N SER A 416 -12.07 5.90 2.25
CA SER A 416 -10.92 5.99 1.33
C SER A 416 -10.39 7.43 1.12
N PHE A 417 -9.40 7.58 0.23
CA PHE A 417 -8.75 8.83 -0.18
C PHE A 417 -7.87 8.61 -1.43
N GLY A 418 -7.31 9.68 -1.99
CA GLY A 418 -6.32 9.64 -3.06
C GLY A 418 -6.87 9.43 -4.46
N SER A 419 -8.19 9.42 -4.61
CA SER A 419 -8.88 9.43 -5.90
C SER A 419 -8.85 10.82 -6.55
N VAL A 420 -9.03 10.87 -7.87
CA VAL A 420 -9.29 12.11 -8.61
C VAL A 420 -10.51 12.88 -8.11
N LYS A 421 -11.50 12.20 -7.50
CA LYS A 421 -12.71 12.81 -6.93
C LYS A 421 -12.49 13.24 -5.48
N SER A 422 -12.96 14.44 -5.13
CA SER A 422 -12.98 14.92 -3.75
C SER A 422 -13.98 14.14 -2.87
N LEU A 423 -13.53 13.70 -1.70
CA LEU A 423 -14.29 12.88 -0.75
C LEU A 423 -14.35 13.55 0.62
N ILE A 424 -15.45 13.38 1.34
CA ILE A 424 -15.65 13.90 2.69
C ILE A 424 -16.23 12.81 3.60
N SER A 425 -15.88 12.82 4.89
CA SER A 425 -16.30 11.79 5.83
C SER A 425 -16.23 12.27 7.28
N LEU A 426 -17.00 11.60 8.15
CA LEU A 426 -16.83 11.65 9.60
C LEU A 426 -16.14 10.35 10.05
N PRO A 427 -14.81 10.34 10.29
CA PRO A 427 -14.07 9.10 10.56
C PRO A 427 -14.65 8.29 11.72
N CYS A 428 -15.08 8.97 12.78
CA CYS A 428 -15.74 8.43 13.96
C CYS A 428 -16.95 7.53 13.69
N PHE A 429 -17.75 7.88 12.69
CA PHE A 429 -18.98 7.16 12.33
C PHE A 429 -18.81 6.24 11.12
N MET A 430 -17.62 6.22 10.51
CA MET A 430 -17.33 5.48 9.28
C MET A 430 -16.09 4.60 9.46
N SER A 431 -14.91 5.07 9.06
CA SER A 431 -13.68 4.27 8.99
C SER A 431 -13.13 3.82 10.35
N HIS A 432 -13.47 4.54 11.42
CA HIS A 432 -13.03 4.28 12.80
C HIS A 432 -14.18 3.84 13.71
N ALA A 433 -15.36 3.53 13.15
CA ALA A 433 -16.54 3.13 13.91
C ALA A 433 -16.34 1.83 14.73
N SER A 434 -15.35 1.00 14.36
CA SER A 434 -15.01 -0.20 15.13
C SER A 434 -14.17 0.07 16.39
N ILE A 435 -13.65 1.29 16.57
CA ILE A 435 -12.90 1.67 17.77
C ILE A 435 -13.91 2.11 18.85
N PRO A 436 -13.88 1.51 20.07
CA PRO A 436 -14.79 1.89 21.15
C PRO A 436 -14.76 3.39 21.46
N SER A 437 -15.90 4.01 21.78
CA SER A 437 -16.00 5.47 21.97
C SER A 437 -15.01 6.00 23.01
N ALA A 438 -14.91 5.34 24.16
CA ALA A 438 -13.97 5.74 25.21
C ALA A 438 -12.51 5.75 24.72
N VAL A 439 -12.13 4.79 23.86
CA VAL A 439 -10.79 4.72 23.26
C VAL A 439 -10.60 5.82 22.20
N ARG A 440 -11.65 6.17 21.44
CA ARG A 440 -11.60 7.29 20.49
C ARG A 440 -11.40 8.62 21.23
N GLU A 441 -12.13 8.84 22.31
CA GLU A 441 -12.01 10.03 23.16
C GLU A 441 -10.62 10.15 23.79
N GLU A 442 -10.10 9.06 24.36
CA GLU A 442 -8.72 8.99 24.91
C GLU A 442 -7.67 9.36 23.85
N ARG A 443 -7.85 8.87 22.62
CA ARG A 443 -6.99 9.16 21.47
C ARG A 443 -7.28 10.51 20.80
N GLY A 444 -8.12 11.37 21.39
CA GLY A 444 -8.43 12.69 20.83
C GLY A 444 -9.12 12.65 19.46
N LEU A 445 -9.84 11.56 19.16
CA LEU A 445 -10.66 11.41 17.97
C LEU A 445 -12.10 11.79 18.32
N THR A 446 -12.42 13.07 18.24
CA THR A 446 -13.73 13.61 18.57
C THR A 446 -14.76 13.36 17.47
N ASP A 447 -16.03 13.25 17.84
CA ASP A 447 -17.12 12.94 16.91
C ASP A 447 -17.35 14.03 15.85
N ASP A 448 -16.93 15.27 16.10
CA ASP A 448 -17.05 16.38 15.16
C ASP A 448 -15.90 16.46 14.13
N LEU A 449 -14.93 15.54 14.17
CA LEU A 449 -13.84 15.52 13.20
C LEU A 449 -14.35 15.19 11.80
N VAL A 450 -14.14 16.13 10.88
CA VAL A 450 -14.38 15.95 9.45
C VAL A 450 -13.04 15.68 8.76
N ARG A 451 -13.00 14.70 7.87
CA ARG A 451 -11.83 14.41 7.05
C ARG A 451 -12.19 14.57 5.58
N ILE A 452 -11.33 15.30 4.85
CA ILE A 452 -11.43 15.52 3.42
C ILE A 452 -10.24 14.85 2.72
N SER A 453 -10.53 14.16 1.62
CA SER A 453 -9.56 13.80 0.59
C SER A 453 -9.79 14.70 -0.60
N VAL A 454 -8.86 15.61 -0.87
CA VAL A 454 -9.00 16.58 -1.95
C VAL A 454 -8.61 15.95 -3.29
N GLY A 455 -9.50 16.10 -4.27
CA GLY A 455 -9.35 15.64 -5.64
C GLY A 455 -8.72 16.69 -6.57
N ILE A 456 -8.94 16.51 -7.88
CA ILE A 456 -8.36 17.36 -8.94
C ILE A 456 -9.35 18.36 -9.53
N GLU A 457 -10.53 18.52 -8.93
CA GLU A 457 -11.50 19.53 -9.35
C GLU A 457 -10.93 20.97 -9.28
N ASP A 458 -11.70 21.95 -9.77
CA ASP A 458 -11.35 23.35 -9.54
C ASP A 458 -11.37 23.66 -8.03
N ALA A 459 -10.31 24.29 -7.53
CA ALA A 459 -10.19 24.57 -6.10
C ALA A 459 -11.23 25.59 -5.64
N ASP A 460 -11.60 26.53 -6.50
CA ASP A 460 -12.52 27.61 -6.14
C ASP A 460 -13.95 27.07 -6.02
N ASP A 461 -14.32 26.10 -6.86
CA ASP A 461 -15.60 25.36 -6.75
C ASP A 461 -15.68 24.57 -5.43
N LEU A 462 -14.59 23.87 -5.08
CA LEU A 462 -14.52 23.10 -3.83
C LEU A 462 -14.60 24.01 -2.59
N ILE A 463 -13.94 25.17 -2.62
CA ILE A 463 -13.99 26.16 -1.54
C ILE A 463 -15.39 26.77 -1.43
N ALA A 464 -16.01 27.15 -2.54
CA ALA A 464 -17.36 27.72 -2.54
C ALA A 464 -18.40 26.74 -1.99
N ASP A 465 -18.29 25.45 -2.33
CA ASP A 465 -19.15 24.39 -1.81
C ASP A 465 -18.99 24.21 -0.28
N LEU A 466 -17.74 24.19 0.21
CA LEU A 466 -17.45 24.13 1.64
C LEU A 466 -17.93 25.37 2.40
N ASP A 467 -17.71 26.57 1.86
CA ASP A 467 -18.17 27.83 2.46
C ASP A 467 -19.70 27.86 2.58
N HIS A 468 -20.42 27.45 1.54
CA HIS A 468 -21.87 27.33 1.57
C HIS A 468 -22.33 26.36 2.65
N ALA A 469 -21.73 25.17 2.72
CA ALA A 469 -22.09 24.15 3.70
C ALA A 469 -21.79 24.61 5.14
N LEU A 470 -20.64 25.25 5.37
CA LEU A 470 -20.28 25.80 6.67
C LEU A 470 -21.21 26.94 7.10
N ARG A 471 -21.62 27.85 6.20
CA ARG A 471 -22.49 28.98 6.55
C ARG A 471 -23.96 28.60 6.74
N SER A 472 -24.45 27.60 6.01
CA SER A 472 -25.84 27.15 6.07
C SER A 472 -26.15 26.21 7.25
N GLY A 473 -25.13 25.69 7.93
CA GLY A 473 -25.30 24.71 9.00
C GLY A 473 -25.84 25.26 10.32
N PRO A 474 -26.41 24.38 11.18
CA PRO A 474 -26.93 24.75 12.50
C PRO A 474 -25.83 25.37 13.37
N ALA A 475 -26.21 26.31 14.25
CA ALA A 475 -25.31 27.16 15.05
C ALA A 475 -24.16 26.39 15.72
#